data_AF-A0A9J6PDS4-F1
#
_entry.id   AF-A0A9J6PDS4-F1
#
_cell.length_a   1.000
_cell.length_b   1.000
_cell.length_c   1.000
_cell.angle_alpha   90.00
_cell.angle_beta   90.00
_cell.angle_gamma   90.00
#
_symmetry.space_group_name_H-M   'P 1'
#
loop_
_entity.id
_entity.type
_entity.pdbx_description
1 polymer ?
#
loop_
_entity_poly.entity_id
_entity_poly.type
_entity_poly.pdbx_seq_one_letter_code
_entity_poly.pdbx_strand_id
1 'polypeptide(L)'
;MSPKDVARLVQIRRERAEAARDALARVRKAREGAQAAMAAARRALAAHEQRKPEILNALYTAMVGRPVTPADWTAIEVKSAALEAEGTRLAGMIKRQEEEVHRLMGEEQEAKAAEAAVRKALSAVEEVAGKVRNEHARAALQREEQEIEEIAQDRFAVARLAQK
;
A
#
# COMPACT_ATOMS: atom_id res chain seq x y z
N MET A 1 -12.76 -17.29 27.88
CA MET A 1 -13.18 -16.63 26.62
C MET A 1 -13.87 -17.69 25.77
N SER A 2 -15.05 -17.43 25.23
CA SER A 2 -15.77 -18.47 24.48
C SER A 2 -15.18 -18.68 23.07
N PRO A 3 -15.38 -19.84 22.41
CA PRO A 3 -14.95 -20.06 21.04
C PRO A 3 -15.55 -19.05 20.05
N LYS A 4 -16.77 -18.55 20.35
CA LYS A 4 -17.44 -17.52 19.56
C LYS A 4 -16.71 -16.17 19.65
N ASP A 5 -16.29 -15.77 20.85
CA ASP A 5 -15.54 -14.51 21.06
C ASP A 5 -14.20 -14.53 20.34
N VAL A 6 -13.50 -15.66 20.44
CA VAL A 6 -12.23 -15.93 19.76
C VAL A 6 -12.42 -15.86 18.24
N ALA A 7 -13.44 -16.53 17.68
CA ALA A 7 -13.70 -16.52 16.25
C ALA A 7 -13.99 -15.11 15.73
N ARG A 8 -14.77 -14.32 16.50
CA ARG A 8 -15.02 -12.90 16.18
C ARG A 8 -13.72 -12.09 16.20
N LEU A 9 -12.83 -12.33 17.16
CA LEU A 9 -11.54 -11.65 17.24
C LEU A 9 -10.64 -11.99 16.04
N VAL A 10 -10.57 -13.27 15.63
CA VAL A 10 -9.85 -13.71 14.42
C VAL A 10 -10.38 -12.97 13.19
N GLN A 11 -11.70 -12.91 13.03
CA GLN A 11 -12.33 -12.23 11.89
C GLN A 11 -11.95 -10.75 11.82
N ILE A 12 -12.08 -10.01 12.94
CA ILE A 12 -11.67 -8.60 13.02
C ILE A 12 -10.18 -8.43 12.69
N ARG A 13 -9.32 -9.35 13.13
CA ARG A 13 -7.88 -9.29 12.84
C ARG A 13 -7.56 -9.57 11.37
N ARG A 14 -8.32 -10.45 10.72
CA ARG A 14 -8.21 -10.71 9.27
C ARG A 14 -8.59 -9.48 8.47
N GLU A 15 -9.73 -8.87 8.77
CA GLU A 15 -10.19 -7.63 8.13
C GLU A 15 -9.15 -6.52 8.28
N ARG A 16 -8.53 -6.38 9.46
CA ARG A 16 -7.44 -5.42 9.67
C ARG A 16 -6.17 -5.74 8.87
N ALA A 17 -5.82 -7.02 8.73
CA ALA A 17 -4.66 -7.44 7.96
C ALA A 17 -4.85 -7.17 6.46
N GLU A 18 -6.06 -7.44 5.96
CA GLU A 18 -6.46 -7.11 4.59
C GLU A 18 -6.43 -5.59 4.34
N ALA A 19 -7.04 -4.80 5.23
CA ALA A 19 -7.02 -3.35 5.13
C ALA A 19 -5.59 -2.77 5.16
N ALA A 20 -4.70 -3.32 5.99
CA ALA A 20 -3.29 -2.91 6.05
C ALA A 20 -2.55 -3.25 4.75
N ARG A 21 -2.81 -4.43 4.17
CA ARG A 21 -2.26 -4.83 2.87
C ARG A 21 -2.72 -3.92 1.74
N ASP A 22 -4.00 -3.56 1.73
CA ASP A 22 -4.56 -2.63 0.74
C ASP A 22 -4.01 -1.21 0.89
N ALA A 23 -3.80 -0.76 2.12
CA ALA A 23 -3.11 0.51 2.38
C ALA A 23 -1.68 0.51 1.82
N LEU A 24 -0.90 -0.53 2.10
CA LEU A 24 0.46 -0.69 1.56
C LEU A 24 0.46 -0.73 0.02
N ALA A 25 -0.49 -1.45 -0.59
CA ALA A 25 -0.62 -1.51 -2.04
C ALA A 25 -0.93 -0.14 -2.66
N ARG A 26 -1.79 0.66 -2.01
CA ARG A 26 -2.10 2.03 -2.46
C ARG A 26 -0.88 2.94 -2.42
N VAL A 27 -0.09 2.89 -1.34
CA VAL A 27 1.14 3.70 -1.22
C VAL A 27 2.16 3.30 -2.29
N ARG A 28 2.36 2.01 -2.53
CA ARG A 28 3.24 1.52 -3.61
C ARG A 28 2.82 2.04 -4.99
N LYS A 29 1.53 1.93 -5.29
CA LYS A 29 0.97 2.42 -6.56
C LYS A 29 1.17 3.94 -6.71
N ALA A 30 0.96 4.70 -5.64
CA ALA A 30 1.21 6.14 -5.64
C ALA A 30 2.70 6.44 -5.92
N ARG A 31 3.63 5.71 -5.27
CA ARG A 31 5.07 5.87 -5.46
C ARG A 31 5.49 5.57 -6.90
N GLU A 32 5.00 4.47 -7.46
CA GLU A 32 5.25 4.09 -8.86
C GLU A 32 4.73 5.17 -9.82
N GLY A 33 3.55 5.72 -9.55
CA GLY A 33 2.98 6.84 -10.30
C GLY A 33 3.87 8.10 -10.26
N ALA A 34 4.36 8.47 -9.07
CA ALA A 34 5.25 9.62 -8.91
C ALA A 34 6.60 9.41 -9.63
N GLN A 35 7.18 8.20 -9.56
CA GLN A 35 8.38 7.85 -10.29
C GLN A 35 8.18 7.92 -11.81
N ALA A 36 7.05 7.42 -12.31
CA ALA A 36 6.72 7.50 -13.74
C ALA A 36 6.53 8.96 -14.21
N ALA A 37 5.85 9.79 -13.42
CA ALA A 37 5.69 11.21 -13.69
C ALA A 37 7.03 11.96 -13.71
N MET A 38 7.90 11.67 -12.75
CA MET A 38 9.27 12.20 -12.69
C MET A 38 10.07 11.81 -13.94
N ALA A 39 10.03 10.53 -14.34
CA ALA A 39 10.72 10.06 -15.54
C ALA A 39 10.20 10.73 -16.82
N ALA A 40 8.88 10.96 -16.91
CA ALA A 40 8.28 11.70 -18.02
C ALA A 40 8.76 13.16 -18.04
N ALA A 41 8.79 13.84 -16.89
CA ALA A 41 9.28 15.21 -16.78
C ALA A 41 10.77 15.33 -17.14
N ARG A 42 11.61 14.37 -16.71
CA ARG A 42 13.04 14.30 -17.09
C ARG A 42 13.22 14.16 -18.60
N ARG A 43 12.43 13.29 -19.26
CA ARG A 43 12.46 13.15 -20.72
C ARG A 43 12.04 14.44 -21.43
N ALA A 44 10.99 15.10 -20.93
CA ALA A 44 10.54 16.36 -21.49
C ALA A 44 11.59 17.48 -21.34
N LEU A 45 12.26 17.56 -20.18
CA LEU A 45 13.34 18.51 -19.95
C LEU A 45 14.53 18.26 -20.88
N ALA A 46 14.98 17.02 -21.00
CA ALA A 46 16.07 16.67 -21.92
C ALA A 46 15.73 17.03 -23.38
N ALA A 47 14.50 16.74 -23.83
CA ALA A 47 14.05 17.12 -25.16
C ALA A 47 13.96 18.65 -25.35
N HIS A 48 13.55 19.37 -24.30
CA HIS A 48 13.53 20.83 -24.29
C HIS A 48 14.96 21.41 -24.42
N GLU A 49 15.91 20.91 -23.61
CA GLU A 49 17.31 21.35 -23.62
C GLU A 49 17.98 21.07 -24.97
N GLN A 50 17.64 19.94 -25.62
CA GLN A 50 18.13 19.62 -26.97
C GLN A 50 17.57 20.57 -28.04
N ARG A 51 16.27 20.88 -28.00
CA ARG A 51 15.59 21.67 -29.04
C ARG A 51 15.76 23.17 -28.87
N LYS A 52 15.99 23.66 -27.65
CA LYS A 52 16.09 25.09 -27.36
C LYS A 52 17.17 25.80 -28.20
N PRO A 53 18.41 25.29 -28.34
CA PRO A 53 19.41 25.88 -29.23
C PRO A 53 18.97 25.92 -30.69
N GLU A 54 18.34 24.86 -31.18
CA GLU A 54 17.86 24.77 -32.58
C GLU A 54 16.77 25.81 -32.86
N ILE A 55 15.82 25.96 -31.93
CA ILE A 55 14.73 26.95 -32.03
C ILE A 55 15.31 28.36 -32.03
N LEU A 56 16.24 28.67 -31.12
CA LEU A 56 16.88 29.97 -31.05
C LEU A 56 17.69 30.25 -32.32
N ASN A 57 18.47 29.28 -32.79
CA ASN A 57 19.26 29.41 -34.02
C ASN A 57 18.37 29.65 -35.26
N ALA A 58 17.23 28.96 -35.36
CA ALA A 58 16.27 29.17 -36.43
C ALA A 58 15.68 30.60 -36.41
N LEU A 59 15.38 31.14 -35.22
CA LEU A 59 14.91 32.52 -35.07
C LEU A 59 15.97 33.54 -35.51
N TYR A 60 17.23 33.32 -35.12
CA TYR A 60 18.34 34.17 -35.57
C TYR A 60 18.56 34.08 -37.09
N THR A 61 18.53 32.87 -37.65
CA THR A 61 18.72 32.64 -39.09
C THR A 61 17.62 33.32 -39.92
N ALA A 62 16.37 33.33 -39.44
CA ALA A 62 15.25 33.99 -40.12
C ALA A 62 15.37 35.54 -40.21
N MET A 63 16.32 36.13 -39.49
CA MET A 63 16.63 37.56 -39.56
C MET A 63 17.83 37.87 -40.44
N VAL A 64 18.59 36.87 -40.87
CA VAL A 64 19.75 37.05 -41.73
C VAL A 64 19.30 37.53 -43.12
N GLY A 65 19.95 38.58 -43.62
CA GLY A 65 19.69 39.09 -44.98
C GLY A 65 18.52 40.08 -45.11
N ARG A 66 17.88 40.49 -44.00
CA ARG A 66 16.89 41.58 -43.99
C ARG A 66 17.20 42.62 -42.91
N PRO A 67 16.74 43.88 -43.05
CA PRO A 67 16.82 44.85 -41.96
C PRO A 67 16.07 44.33 -40.72
N VAL A 68 16.78 44.23 -39.60
CA VAL A 68 16.21 43.80 -38.32
C VAL A 68 15.59 44.99 -37.63
N THR A 69 14.32 44.86 -37.26
CA THR A 69 13.57 45.91 -36.56
C THR A 69 13.60 45.68 -35.03
N PRO A 70 13.30 46.71 -34.22
CA PRO A 70 13.09 46.51 -32.78
C PRO A 70 12.02 45.46 -32.46
N ALA A 71 10.99 45.33 -33.30
CA ALA A 71 9.94 44.32 -33.12
C ALA A 71 10.47 42.88 -33.30
N ASP A 72 11.43 42.67 -34.20
CA ASP A 72 12.08 41.36 -34.38
C ASP A 72 12.88 40.97 -33.11
N TRP A 73 13.56 41.94 -32.49
CA TRP A 73 14.27 41.73 -31.22
C TRP A 73 13.33 41.40 -30.07
N THR A 74 12.24 42.15 -29.90
CA THR A 74 11.22 41.85 -28.88
C THR A 74 10.63 40.45 -29.08
N ALA A 75 10.38 40.02 -30.32
CA ALA A 75 9.86 38.69 -30.59
C ALA A 75 10.84 37.58 -30.16
N ILE A 76 12.14 37.79 -30.32
CA ILE A 76 13.17 36.85 -29.86
C ILE A 76 13.27 36.82 -28.34
N GLU A 77 13.27 37.98 -27.69
CA GLU A 77 13.29 38.06 -26.23
C GLU A 77 12.11 37.32 -25.62
N VAL A 78 10.90 37.54 -26.15
CA VAL A 78 9.68 36.87 -25.69
C VAL A 78 9.78 35.36 -25.89
N LYS A 79 10.25 34.89 -27.06
CA LYS A 79 10.42 33.45 -27.32
C LYS A 79 11.50 32.82 -26.45
N SER A 80 12.61 33.52 -26.25
CA SER A 80 13.70 33.06 -25.37
C SER A 80 13.21 32.94 -23.94
N ALA A 81 12.53 33.97 -23.42
CA ALA A 81 11.94 33.95 -22.08
C ALA A 81 10.91 32.82 -21.92
N ALA A 82 10.08 32.57 -22.93
CA ALA A 82 9.13 31.45 -22.91
C ALA A 82 9.83 30.09 -22.85
N LEU A 83 10.95 29.91 -23.58
CA LEU A 83 11.75 28.69 -23.51
C LEU A 83 12.38 28.52 -22.13
N GLU A 84 12.98 29.56 -21.54
CA GLU A 84 13.53 29.50 -20.18
C GLU A 84 12.46 29.17 -19.13
N ALA A 85 11.27 29.78 -19.25
CA ALA A 85 10.15 29.51 -18.37
C ALA A 85 9.70 28.04 -18.44
N GLU A 86 9.68 27.47 -19.64
CA GLU A 86 9.34 26.05 -19.83
C GLU A 86 10.38 25.12 -19.20
N GLY A 87 11.68 25.38 -19.42
CA GLY A 87 12.75 24.62 -18.78
C GLY A 87 12.66 24.67 -17.24
N THR A 88 12.45 25.87 -16.69
CA THR A 88 12.25 26.08 -15.25
C THR A 88 11.02 25.34 -14.72
N ARG A 89 9.92 25.36 -15.47
CA ARG A 89 8.67 24.67 -15.12
C ARG A 89 8.89 23.16 -15.04
N LEU A 90 9.57 22.57 -16.03
CA LEU A 90 9.89 21.15 -16.09
C LEU A 90 10.84 20.73 -14.96
N ALA A 91 11.89 21.51 -14.69
CA ALA A 91 12.79 21.28 -13.55
C ALA A 91 12.01 21.32 -12.21
N GLY A 92 11.10 22.28 -12.05
CA GLY A 92 10.23 22.36 -10.87
C GLY A 92 9.28 21.17 -10.73
N MET A 93 8.77 20.62 -11.85
CA MET A 93 7.99 19.39 -11.83
C MET A 93 8.82 18.20 -11.34
N ILE A 94 10.06 18.06 -11.82
CA ILE A 94 10.98 16.99 -11.40
C ILE A 94 11.20 17.07 -9.89
N LYS A 95 11.58 18.24 -9.38
CA LYS A 95 11.84 18.44 -7.94
C LYS A 95 10.64 18.06 -7.08
N ARG A 96 9.42 18.51 -7.45
CA ARG A 96 8.20 18.15 -6.72
C ARG A 96 7.94 16.63 -6.72
N GLN A 97 8.19 15.96 -7.84
CA GLN A 97 8.02 14.51 -7.92
C GLN A 97 9.12 13.77 -7.14
N GLU A 98 10.35 14.30 -7.08
CA GLU A 98 11.43 13.75 -6.25
C GLU A 98 11.06 13.80 -4.76
N GLU A 99 10.62 14.97 -4.28
CA GLU A 99 10.15 15.16 -2.90
C GLU A 99 8.98 14.21 -2.58
N GLU A 100 8.03 14.08 -3.51
CA GLU A 100 6.89 13.18 -3.38
C GLU A 100 7.30 11.70 -3.32
N VAL A 101 8.25 11.27 -4.17
CA VAL A 101 8.79 9.90 -4.12
C VAL A 101 9.48 9.65 -2.77
N HIS A 102 10.25 10.62 -2.26
CA HIS A 102 10.89 10.51 -0.95
C HIS A 102 9.87 10.38 0.19
N ARG A 103 8.82 11.20 0.18
CA ARG A 103 7.71 11.10 1.14
C ARG A 103 7.03 9.74 1.08
N LEU A 104 6.67 9.28 -0.12
CA LEU A 104 6.00 7.99 -0.33
C LEU A 104 6.88 6.79 0.02
N MET A 105 8.21 6.89 -0.10
CA MET A 105 9.12 5.86 0.40
C MET A 105 9.06 5.74 1.93
N GLY A 106 8.96 6.86 2.64
CA GLY A 106 8.74 6.86 4.10
C GLY A 106 7.42 6.20 4.46
N GLU A 107 6.33 6.63 3.82
CA GLU A 107 4.98 6.08 4.04
C GLU A 107 4.92 4.58 3.69
N GLU A 108 5.64 4.13 2.66
CA GLU A 108 5.68 2.71 2.32
C GLU A 108 6.37 1.89 3.43
N GLN A 109 7.46 2.41 4.01
CA GLN A 109 8.13 1.73 5.12
C GLN A 109 7.23 1.64 6.35
N GLU A 110 6.54 2.72 6.70
CA GLU A 110 5.58 2.75 7.81
C GLU A 110 4.42 1.77 7.56
N ALA A 111 3.83 1.80 6.36
CA ALA A 111 2.75 0.89 5.98
C ALA A 111 3.21 -0.58 5.99
N LYS A 112 4.45 -0.84 5.56
CA LYS A 112 5.04 -2.19 5.60
C LYS A 112 5.28 -2.67 7.02
N ALA A 113 5.76 -1.79 7.91
CA ALA A 113 5.92 -2.10 9.33
C ALA A 113 4.55 -2.37 9.99
N ALA A 114 3.53 -1.56 9.67
CA ALA A 114 2.17 -1.74 10.15
C ALA A 114 1.54 -3.06 9.65
N GLU A 115 1.67 -3.39 8.37
CA GLU A 115 1.19 -4.66 7.81
C GLU A 115 1.85 -5.86 8.51
N ALA A 116 3.17 -5.82 8.70
CA ALA A 116 3.90 -6.87 9.39
C ALA A 116 3.44 -7.03 10.85
N ALA A 117 3.20 -5.91 11.55
CA ALA A 117 2.71 -5.92 12.93
C ALA A 117 1.29 -6.50 13.03
N VAL A 118 0.38 -6.11 12.12
CA VAL A 118 -0.99 -6.64 12.07
C VAL A 118 -0.99 -8.13 11.73
N ARG A 119 -0.16 -8.56 10.78
CA ARG A 119 -0.01 -9.98 10.42
C ARG A 119 0.50 -10.82 11.58
N LYS A 120 1.49 -10.31 12.32
CA LYS A 120 1.99 -10.96 13.54
C LYS A 120 0.88 -11.08 14.60
N ALA A 121 0.09 -10.02 14.79
CA ALA A 121 -1.04 -10.04 15.73
C ALA A 121 -2.13 -11.04 15.30
N LEU A 122 -2.43 -11.14 14.01
CA LEU A 122 -3.37 -12.15 13.48
C LEU A 122 -2.88 -13.57 13.77
N SER A 123 -1.61 -13.87 13.48
CA SER A 123 -1.03 -15.18 13.74
C SER A 123 -1.11 -15.56 15.23
N ALA A 124 -0.84 -14.63 16.13
CA ALA A 124 -0.97 -14.87 17.58
C ALA A 124 -2.43 -15.17 17.99
N VAL A 125 -3.40 -14.46 17.42
CA VAL A 125 -4.82 -14.70 17.71
C VAL A 125 -5.30 -16.02 17.12
N GLU A 126 -4.81 -16.42 15.94
CA GLU A 126 -5.11 -17.72 15.35
C GLU A 126 -4.53 -18.88 16.17
N GLU A 127 -3.35 -18.70 16.77
CA GLU A 127 -2.77 -19.69 17.71
C GLU A 127 -3.65 -19.85 18.96
N VAL A 128 -4.04 -18.73 19.59
CA VAL A 128 -4.98 -18.75 20.72
C VAL A 128 -6.29 -19.41 20.31
N ALA A 129 -6.77 -19.16 19.09
CA ALA A 129 -7.97 -19.79 18.58
C ALA A 129 -7.85 -21.30 18.38
N GLY A 130 -6.68 -21.79 18.01
CA GLY A 130 -6.37 -23.23 18.02
C GLY A 130 -6.46 -23.82 19.43
N LYS A 131 -5.81 -23.17 20.41
CA LYS A 131 -5.81 -23.63 21.81
C LYS A 131 -7.21 -23.68 22.42
N VAL A 132 -7.99 -22.61 22.28
CA VAL A 132 -9.37 -22.56 22.84
C VAL A 132 -10.27 -23.62 22.20
N ARG A 133 -10.16 -23.86 20.89
CA ARG A 133 -10.91 -24.93 20.22
C ARG A 133 -10.54 -26.32 20.75
N ASN A 134 -9.24 -26.58 20.92
CA ASN A 134 -8.77 -27.86 21.44
C ASN A 134 -9.20 -28.10 22.90
N GLU A 135 -9.14 -27.06 23.74
CA GLU A 135 -9.61 -27.13 25.14
C GLU A 135 -11.12 -27.41 25.20
N HIS A 136 -11.93 -26.74 24.37
CA HIS A 136 -13.37 -26.97 24.33
C HIS A 136 -13.71 -28.36 23.80
N ALA A 137 -13.00 -28.86 22.79
CA ALA A 137 -13.18 -30.23 22.29
C ALA A 137 -12.86 -31.27 23.37
N ARG A 138 -11.76 -31.08 24.12
CA ARG A 138 -11.40 -31.95 25.25
C ARG A 138 -12.45 -31.92 26.36
N ALA A 139 -12.95 -30.74 26.71
CA ALA A 139 -13.98 -30.60 27.74
C ALA A 139 -15.31 -31.23 27.31
N ALA A 140 -15.66 -31.20 26.01
CA ALA A 140 -16.85 -31.88 25.49
C ALA A 140 -16.71 -33.41 25.59
N LEU A 141 -15.57 -33.95 25.14
CA LEU A 141 -15.29 -35.40 25.24
C LEU A 141 -15.33 -35.89 26.69
N GLN A 142 -14.74 -35.15 27.63
CA GLN A 142 -14.77 -35.50 29.05
C GLN A 142 -16.19 -35.54 29.63
N ARG A 143 -17.09 -34.66 29.16
CA ARG A 143 -18.49 -34.68 29.58
C ARG A 143 -19.24 -35.88 29.00
N GLU A 144 -19.03 -36.19 27.73
CA GLU A 144 -19.60 -37.38 27.10
C GLU A 144 -19.12 -38.67 27.80
N GLU A 145 -17.83 -38.75 28.15
CA GLU A 145 -17.28 -39.88 28.92
C GLU A 145 -17.94 -40.00 30.30
N GLN A 146 -18.12 -38.89 31.02
CA GLN A 146 -18.82 -38.87 32.31
C GLN A 146 -20.28 -39.30 32.19
N GLU A 147 -21.00 -38.82 31.18
CA GLU A 147 -22.40 -39.22 30.92
C GLU A 147 -22.50 -40.72 30.60
N ILE A 148 -21.58 -41.27 29.80
CA ILE A 148 -21.53 -42.69 29.50
C ILE A 148 -21.27 -43.52 30.77
N GLU A 149 -20.36 -43.06 31.63
CA GLU A 149 -20.03 -43.74 32.89
C GLU A 149 -21.22 -43.73 33.86
N GLU A 150 -21.94 -42.61 33.98
CA GLU A 150 -23.15 -42.49 34.79
C GLU A 150 -24.25 -43.44 34.29
N ILE A 151 -24.52 -43.46 32.98
CA ILE A 151 -25.47 -44.39 32.37
C ILE A 151 -25.09 -45.85 32.62
N ALA A 152 -23.79 -46.17 32.56
CA ALA A 152 -23.30 -47.52 32.83
C ALA A 152 -23.55 -47.92 34.30
N GLN A 153 -23.25 -47.03 35.25
CA GLN A 153 -23.48 -47.26 36.68
C GLN A 153 -24.96 -47.48 36.99
N ASP A 154 -25.85 -46.66 36.42
CA ASP A 154 -27.30 -46.81 36.57
C ASP A 154 -27.81 -48.15 36.04
N ARG A 155 -27.35 -48.58 34.86
CA ARG A 155 -27.70 -49.88 34.30
C ARG A 155 -27.24 -51.04 35.18
N PHE A 156 -26.04 -50.96 35.75
CA PHE A 156 -25.55 -51.96 36.70
C PHE A 156 -26.39 -51.98 38.00
N ALA A 157 -26.82 -50.82 38.49
CA ALA A 157 -27.67 -50.72 39.68
C ALA A 157 -29.04 -51.37 39.45
N VAL A 158 -29.67 -51.09 38.30
CA VAL A 158 -30.96 -51.71 37.90
C VAL A 158 -30.82 -53.22 37.77
N ALA A 159 -29.75 -53.71 37.12
CA ALA A 159 -29.52 -55.15 36.97
C ALA A 159 -29.34 -55.87 38.32
N ARG A 160 -28.69 -55.25 39.31
CA ARG A 160 -28.58 -55.81 40.67
C ARG A 160 -29.91 -55.86 41.42
N LEU A 161 -30.78 -54.87 41.22
CA LEU A 161 -32.11 -54.85 41.86
C LEU A 161 -33.03 -55.93 41.28
N ALA A 162 -32.89 -56.26 39.99
CA ALA A 162 -33.67 -57.32 39.35
C ALA A 162 -33.25 -58.76 39.74
N GLN A 163 -32.11 -58.93 40.42
CA GLN A 163 -31.61 -60.23 40.90
C GLN A 163 -31.94 -60.51 42.37
N LYS A 164 -32.66 -59.61 43.05
CA LYS A 164 -33.21 -59.82 44.40
C LYS A 164 -34.69 -60.13 44.33
#